data_AF-A0A7W6BME8-F1
#
_entry.id   AF-A0A7W6BME8-F1
#
_cell.length_a   1.000
_cell.length_b   1.000
_cell.length_c   1.000
_cell.angle_alpha   90.00
_cell.angle_beta   90.00
_cell.angle_gamma   90.00
#
_symmetry.space_group_name_H-M   'P 1'
#
loop_
_entity.id
_entity.type
_entity.pdbx_description
1 polymer ?
#
loop_
_entity_poly.entity_id
_entity_poly.type
_entity_poly.pdbx_seq_one_letter_code
_entity_poly.pdbx_strand_id
1 'polypeptide(L)'
;MQCTDFADFCIVAERGAQVMGWVSGYRPPTAPRDFFVWQVAVSAEARGRRLAGRMIEELLARPENAGVTHLTTTVTDDNHASWALFKGLARRWRTALEKIPRFERDAHFAGAHATEWQARIGPLPLGGASSEENG
;
A
#
# COMPACT_ATOMS: atom_id res chain seq x y z
N MET A 1 18.89 -15.43 4.41
CA MET A 1 19.10 -14.05 4.90
C MET A 1 18.04 -13.78 5.96
N GLN A 2 18.45 -13.34 7.13
CA GLN A 2 17.56 -12.97 8.24
C GLN A 2 17.48 -11.43 8.25
N CYS A 3 16.26 -10.89 8.20
CA CYS A 3 15.96 -9.46 8.29
C CYS A 3 14.92 -9.31 9.39
N THR A 4 15.24 -8.70 10.53
CA THR A 4 14.43 -8.85 11.75
C THR A 4 13.72 -7.61 12.25
N ASP A 5 13.88 -6.43 11.66
CA ASP A 5 13.20 -5.22 12.19
C ASP A 5 12.25 -4.53 11.19
N PHE A 6 12.38 -4.79 9.89
CA PHE A 6 11.49 -4.26 8.84
C PHE A 6 10.79 -5.33 8.01
N ALA A 7 11.05 -6.61 8.28
CA ALA A 7 10.43 -7.70 7.55
C ALA A 7 8.91 -7.72 7.74
N ASP A 8 8.40 -7.35 8.91
CA ASP A 8 6.97 -7.43 9.23
C ASP A 8 6.13 -6.45 8.43
N PHE A 9 6.71 -5.32 8.02
CA PHE A 9 6.03 -4.27 7.28
C PHE A 9 6.52 -4.10 5.84
N CYS A 10 7.45 -4.94 5.40
CA CYS A 10 7.92 -4.99 4.02
C CYS A 10 7.67 -6.36 3.40
N ILE A 11 7.58 -6.38 2.08
CA ILE A 11 7.49 -7.62 1.32
C ILE A 11 8.26 -7.47 0.02
N VAL A 12 8.94 -8.54 -0.37
CA VAL A 12 9.61 -8.67 -1.66
C VAL A 12 8.93 -9.82 -2.40
N ALA A 13 8.58 -9.60 -3.66
CA ALA A 13 8.11 -10.65 -4.55
C ALA A 13 9.26 -11.08 -5.46
N GLU A 14 9.50 -12.38 -5.55
CA GLU A 14 10.58 -12.97 -6.35
C GLU A 14 10.02 -13.98 -7.36
N ARG A 15 10.74 -14.15 -8.48
CA ARG A 15 10.52 -15.23 -9.44
C ARG A 15 11.88 -15.87 -9.74
N GLY A 16 12.11 -17.06 -9.19
CA GLY A 16 13.46 -17.64 -9.15
C GLY A 16 14.38 -16.75 -8.31
N ALA A 17 15.54 -16.37 -8.84
CA ALA A 17 16.48 -15.47 -8.18
C ALA A 17 16.26 -13.97 -8.48
N GLN A 18 15.18 -13.62 -9.20
CA GLN A 18 14.95 -12.25 -9.65
C GLN A 18 13.86 -11.56 -8.82
N VAL A 19 14.17 -10.37 -8.29
CA VAL A 19 13.20 -9.51 -7.60
C VAL A 19 12.22 -8.92 -8.61
N MET A 20 10.94 -9.23 -8.43
CA MET A 20 9.83 -8.81 -9.28
C MET A 20 9.12 -7.57 -8.75
N GLY A 21 9.20 -7.32 -7.44
CA GLY A 21 8.64 -6.13 -6.83
C GLY A 21 8.91 -6.10 -5.33
N TRP A 22 8.62 -4.95 -4.74
CA TRP A 22 8.73 -4.71 -3.32
C TRP A 22 7.67 -3.72 -2.86
N VAL A 23 7.24 -3.87 -1.60
CA VAL A 23 6.42 -2.88 -0.90
C VAL A 23 6.99 -2.68 0.50
N SER A 24 7.06 -1.43 0.93
CA SER A 24 7.26 -1.06 2.32
C SER A 24 6.05 -0.31 2.86
N GLY A 25 5.73 -0.58 4.11
CA GLY A 25 4.75 0.16 4.88
C GLY A 25 5.08 0.14 6.36
N TYR A 26 4.16 0.65 7.17
CA TYR A 26 4.16 0.56 8.63
C TYR A 26 2.82 1.04 9.19
N ARG A 27 2.60 0.84 10.50
CA ARG A 27 1.46 1.41 11.23
C ARG A 27 1.88 2.69 11.95
N PRO A 28 1.38 3.88 11.58
CA PRO A 28 1.75 5.11 12.27
C PRO A 28 1.33 5.07 13.75
N PRO A 29 2.20 5.44 14.71
CA PRO A 29 1.86 5.42 16.14
C PRO A 29 0.63 6.28 16.50
N THR A 30 0.43 7.38 15.77
CA THR A 30 -0.70 8.31 15.94
C THR A 30 -1.99 7.81 15.29
N ALA A 31 -1.92 6.81 14.42
CA ALA A 31 -3.05 6.23 13.70
C ALA A 31 -2.90 4.70 13.62
N PRO A 32 -3.02 3.98 14.75
CA PRO A 32 -2.72 2.54 14.81
C PRO A 32 -3.68 1.68 13.99
N ARG A 33 -4.83 2.22 13.56
CA ARG A 33 -5.79 1.55 12.68
C ARG A 33 -5.44 1.69 11.19
N ASP A 34 -4.44 2.51 10.87
CA ASP A 34 -4.02 2.73 9.50
C ASP A 34 -2.74 1.92 9.23
N PHE A 35 -2.66 1.35 8.03
CA PHE A 35 -1.41 0.86 7.47
C PHE A 35 -0.98 1.82 6.37
N PHE A 36 0.14 2.51 6.59
CA PHE A 36 0.71 3.45 5.64
C PHE A 36 1.66 2.71 4.70
N VAL A 37 1.38 2.74 3.40
CA VAL A 37 2.29 2.28 2.36
C VAL A 37 3.20 3.42 1.96
N TRP A 38 4.51 3.22 2.14
CA TRP A 38 5.52 4.22 1.82
C TRP A 38 6.01 4.04 0.39
N GLN A 39 6.56 2.89 0.04
CA GLN A 39 7.12 2.65 -1.29
C GLN A 39 6.52 1.41 -1.92
N VAL A 40 6.27 1.51 -3.23
CA VAL A 40 5.85 0.38 -4.07
C VAL A 40 6.73 0.41 -5.31
N ALA A 41 7.49 -0.66 -5.54
CA ALA A 41 8.23 -0.86 -6.78
C ALA A 41 7.82 -2.18 -7.43
N VAL A 42 7.60 -2.16 -8.74
CA VAL A 42 7.29 -3.37 -9.53
C VAL A 42 8.16 -3.35 -10.78
N SER A 43 8.88 -4.44 -11.00
CA SER A 43 9.68 -4.66 -12.21
C SER A 43 8.81 -4.53 -13.46
N ALA A 44 9.40 -4.08 -14.57
CA ALA A 44 8.66 -3.94 -15.83
C ALA A 44 8.02 -5.26 -16.29
N GLU A 45 8.71 -6.38 -16.05
CA GLU A 45 8.26 -7.74 -16.39
C GLU A 45 7.03 -8.20 -15.59
N ALA A 46 6.79 -7.61 -14.42
CA ALA A 46 5.67 -7.93 -13.54
C ALA A 46 4.49 -6.93 -13.64
N ARG A 47 4.58 -5.91 -14.51
CA ARG A 47 3.49 -4.96 -14.76
C ARG A 47 2.26 -5.66 -15.32
N GLY A 48 1.07 -5.10 -15.05
CA GLY A 48 -0.21 -5.67 -15.48
C GLY A 48 -0.65 -6.94 -14.74
N ARG A 49 0.20 -7.55 -13.91
CA ARG A 49 -0.09 -8.80 -13.17
C ARG A 49 -0.60 -8.58 -11.74
N ARG A 50 -1.05 -7.35 -11.44
CA ARG A 50 -1.53 -6.91 -10.12
C ARG A 50 -0.55 -7.20 -8.96
N LEU A 51 0.76 -7.28 -9.24
CA LEU A 51 1.74 -7.71 -8.25
C LEU A 51 1.77 -6.79 -7.02
N ALA A 52 1.77 -5.47 -7.21
CA ALA A 52 1.71 -4.49 -6.11
C ALA A 52 0.51 -4.72 -5.18
N GLY A 53 -0.69 -4.91 -5.76
CA GLY A 53 -1.89 -5.14 -4.96
C GLY A 53 -1.83 -6.44 -4.16
N ARG A 54 -1.30 -7.52 -4.75
CA ARG A 54 -1.11 -8.79 -4.03
C ARG A 54 -0.10 -8.68 -2.89
N MET A 55 1.00 -7.95 -3.11
CA MET A 55 1.99 -7.69 -2.06
C MET A 55 1.38 -6.91 -0.88
N ILE A 56 0.52 -5.92 -1.16
CA ILE A 56 -0.20 -5.16 -0.11
C ILE A 56 -1.22 -6.05 0.62
N GLU A 57 -1.98 -6.86 -0.11
CA GLU A 57 -2.93 -7.81 0.48
C GLU A 57 -2.23 -8.80 1.41
N GLU A 58 -1.07 -9.33 0.99
CA GLU A 58 -0.25 -10.24 1.80
C GLU A 58 0.29 -9.54 3.07
N LEU A 59 0.75 -8.29 2.96
CA LEU A 59 1.19 -7.51 4.12
C LEU A 59 0.06 -7.30 5.13
N LEU A 60 -1.13 -6.93 4.66
CA LEU A 60 -2.29 -6.69 5.52
C LEU A 60 -2.84 -7.97 6.18
N ALA A 61 -2.63 -9.13 5.56
CA ALA A 61 -3.06 -10.42 6.09
C ALA A 61 -2.20 -10.93 7.26
N ARG A 62 -1.02 -10.32 7.49
CA ARG A 62 -0.12 -10.75 8.55
C ARG A 62 -0.68 -10.45 9.95
N PRO A 63 -0.44 -11.33 10.96
CA PRO A 63 -0.95 -11.14 12.32
C PRO A 63 -0.59 -9.80 12.96
N GLU A 64 0.59 -9.24 12.66
CA GLU A 64 1.10 -7.96 13.18
C GLU A 64 0.25 -6.76 12.69
N ASN A 65 -0.45 -6.95 11.57
CA ASN A 65 -1.36 -5.98 10.96
C ASN A 65 -2.83 -6.27 11.28
N ALA A 66 -3.12 -7.20 12.18
CA ALA A 66 -4.47 -7.41 12.69
C ALA A 66 -5.04 -6.10 13.27
N GLY A 67 -6.30 -5.81 12.93
CA GLY A 67 -7.00 -4.60 13.36
C GLY A 67 -6.73 -3.35 12.52
N VAL A 68 -5.91 -3.44 11.46
CA VAL A 68 -5.88 -2.40 10.43
C VAL A 68 -7.26 -2.30 9.78
N THR A 69 -7.78 -1.08 9.73
CA THR A 69 -9.06 -0.77 9.09
C THR A 69 -8.90 0.17 7.90
N HIS A 70 -7.73 0.79 7.69
CA HIS A 70 -7.50 1.66 6.55
C HIS A 70 -6.12 1.44 5.94
N LEU A 71 -6.05 1.49 4.62
CA LEU A 71 -4.80 1.59 3.88
C LEU A 71 -4.59 3.05 3.49
N THR A 72 -3.43 3.62 3.81
CA THR A 72 -3.08 4.99 3.43
C THR A 72 -1.78 5.05 2.65
N THR A 73 -1.59 6.11 1.87
CA THR A 73 -0.31 6.45 1.23
C THR A 73 -0.28 7.94 0.88
N THR A 74 0.88 8.48 0.54
CA THR A 74 1.01 9.79 -0.10
C THR A 74 1.22 9.64 -1.61
N VAL A 75 0.49 10.42 -2.39
CA VAL A 75 0.51 10.39 -3.85
C VAL A 75 0.46 11.82 -4.38
N THR A 76 1.38 12.18 -5.26
CA THR A 76 1.27 13.40 -6.06
C THR A 76 0.13 13.27 -7.06
N ASP A 77 -0.46 14.38 -7.50
CA ASP A 77 -1.63 14.31 -8.39
C ASP A 77 -1.33 13.64 -9.75
N ASP A 78 -0.10 13.80 -10.24
CA ASP A 78 0.40 13.29 -11.52
C ASP A 78 0.84 11.82 -11.48
N ASN A 79 0.90 11.18 -10.29
CA ASN A 79 1.27 9.78 -10.17
C ASN A 79 0.07 8.86 -10.49
N HIS A 80 -0.29 8.82 -11.77
CA HIS A 80 -1.41 8.03 -12.29
C HIS A 80 -1.28 6.53 -11.98
N ALA A 81 -0.06 5.99 -11.91
CA ALA A 81 0.18 4.58 -11.61
C ALA A 81 -0.22 4.23 -10.17
N SER A 82 0.18 5.05 -9.19
CA SER A 82 -0.26 4.90 -7.80
C SER A 82 -1.77 5.09 -7.69
N TRP A 83 -2.35 6.12 -8.29
CA TRP A 83 -3.81 6.30 -8.28
C TRP A 83 -4.56 5.10 -8.86
N ALA A 84 -4.06 4.49 -9.95
CA ALA A 84 -4.65 3.29 -10.54
C ALA A 84 -4.57 2.08 -9.60
N LEU A 85 -3.44 1.90 -8.90
CA LEU A 85 -3.26 0.85 -7.90
C LEU A 85 -4.29 0.99 -6.77
N PHE A 86 -4.36 2.16 -6.14
CA PHE A 86 -5.23 2.40 -4.99
C PHE A 86 -6.72 2.37 -5.38
N LYS A 87 -7.10 2.92 -6.56
CA LYS A 87 -8.46 2.75 -7.12
C LYS A 87 -8.79 1.28 -7.36
N GLY A 88 -7.83 0.50 -7.86
CA GLY A 88 -7.99 -0.94 -8.09
C GLY A 88 -8.23 -1.73 -6.80
N LEU A 89 -7.49 -1.41 -5.73
CA LEU A 89 -7.66 -1.99 -4.40
C LEU A 89 -9.03 -1.63 -3.80
N ALA A 90 -9.39 -0.34 -3.81
CA ALA A 90 -10.69 0.14 -3.31
C ALA A 90 -11.87 -0.57 -3.99
N ARG A 91 -11.83 -0.71 -5.32
CA ARG A 91 -12.83 -1.46 -6.10
C ARG A 91 -12.89 -2.94 -5.69
N ARG A 92 -11.75 -3.59 -5.49
CA ARG A 92 -11.69 -5.01 -5.10
C ARG A 92 -12.26 -5.23 -3.69
N TRP A 93 -11.92 -4.36 -2.76
CA TRP A 93 -12.41 -4.41 -1.39
C TRP A 93 -13.81 -3.80 -1.21
N ARG A 94 -14.44 -3.33 -2.30
CA ARG A 94 -15.76 -2.69 -2.32
C ARG A 94 -15.88 -1.59 -1.27
N THR A 95 -14.84 -0.77 -1.14
CA THR A 95 -14.73 0.28 -0.13
C THR A 95 -14.33 1.61 -0.78
N ALA A 96 -14.51 2.71 -0.06
CA ALA A 96 -14.24 4.04 -0.58
C ALA A 96 -12.74 4.31 -0.70
N LEU A 97 -12.36 5.11 -1.70
CA LEU A 97 -11.05 5.76 -1.79
C LEU A 97 -11.26 7.26 -1.61
N GLU A 98 -10.75 7.79 -0.52
CA GLU A 98 -10.72 9.21 -0.21
C GLU A 98 -9.39 9.82 -0.69
N LYS A 99 -9.46 11.04 -1.24
CA LYS A 99 -8.30 11.87 -1.60
C LYS A 99 -8.30 13.08 -0.67
N ILE A 100 -7.42 13.06 0.32
CA ILE A 100 -7.35 14.07 1.38
C ILE A 100 -6.16 14.98 1.10
N PRO A 101 -6.34 16.32 1.02
CA PRO A 101 -5.21 17.23 0.86
C PRO A 101 -4.31 17.16 2.09
N ARG A 102 -3.00 16.91 1.88
CA ARG A 102 -2.00 17.12 2.93
C ARG A 102 -1.63 18.60 2.87
N PHE A 103 -2.01 19.37 3.89
CA PHE A 103 -1.65 20.79 3.99
C PHE A 103 -0.18 20.92 4.42
N GLU A 104 0.76 20.54 3.55
CA GLU A 104 2.13 21.02 3.65
C GLU A 104 2.25 22.25 2.75
N ARG A 105 1.82 23.40 3.28
CA ARG A 105 2.39 24.67 2.84
C ARG A 105 3.66 24.92 3.65
N ASP A 106 4.75 25.11 2.92
CA ASP A 106 5.94 25.88 3.31
C ASP A 106 6.85 25.29 4.40
N ALA A 107 7.77 24.40 4.00
CA ALA A 107 9.06 24.26 4.66
C ALA A 107 10.14 23.71 3.69
N HIS A 108 10.87 24.64 3.06
CA HIS A 108 12.12 24.44 2.31
C HIS A 108 11.97 23.85 0.88
N PHE A 109 12.80 24.35 -0.05
CA PHE A 109 12.96 23.95 -1.46
C PHE A 109 12.13 24.70 -2.53
N ALA A 110 12.40 26.00 -2.69
CA ALA A 110 12.48 26.69 -4.00
C ALA A 110 11.38 26.39 -5.06
N GLY A 111 10.11 26.30 -4.67
CA GLY A 111 8.97 26.54 -5.57
C GLY A 111 8.63 25.46 -6.60
N ALA A 112 9.03 24.19 -6.40
CA ALA A 112 8.74 23.11 -7.35
C ALA A 112 8.12 21.86 -6.69
N HIS A 113 7.11 22.03 -5.84
CA HIS A 113 6.44 20.88 -5.21
C HIS A 113 5.04 20.65 -5.78
N ALA A 114 4.85 19.48 -6.38
CA ALA A 114 3.52 18.96 -6.66
C ALA A 114 2.79 18.77 -5.32
N THR A 115 1.55 19.26 -5.22
CA THR A 115 0.72 19.05 -4.03
C THR A 115 0.60 17.54 -3.76
N GLU A 116 1.08 17.12 -2.59
CA GLU A 116 0.89 15.75 -2.12
C GLU A 116 -0.52 15.56 -1.57
N TRP A 117 -1.13 14.43 -1.92
CA TRP A 117 -2.42 14.01 -1.44
C TRP A 117 -2.27 12.73 -0.64
N GLN A 118 -3.05 12.59 0.42
CA GLN A 118 -3.23 11.30 1.07
C GLN A 118 -4.35 10.53 0.37
N ALA A 119 -4.00 9.40 -0.21
CA ALA A 119 -4.98 8.40 -0.65
C ALA A 119 -5.31 7.52 0.56
N ARG A 120 -6.60 7.36 0.87
CA ARG A 120 -7.07 6.61 2.03
C ARG A 120 -8.20 5.66 1.62
N ILE A 121 -7.98 4.37 1.83
CA ILE A 121 -8.94 3.32 1.50
C ILE A 121 -9.49 2.72 2.79
N GLY A 122 -10.80 2.74 2.96
CA GLY A 122 -11.47 1.99 4.02
C GLY A 122 -12.83 2.56 4.44
N PRO A 123 -13.47 1.97 5.46
CA PRO A 123 -12.95 0.86 6.25
C PRO A 123 -12.75 -0.41 5.40
N LEU A 124 -11.65 -1.11 5.63
CA LEU A 124 -11.34 -2.40 5.01
C LEU A 124 -12.29 -3.48 5.58
N PRO A 125 -12.69 -4.47 4.77
CA PRO A 125 -13.41 -5.62 5.30
C PRO A 125 -12.55 -6.30 6.37
N LEU A 126 -13.13 -6.53 7.56
CA LEU A 126 -12.45 -7.21 8.67
C LEU A 126 -11.94 -8.58 8.20
N GLY A 127 -10.64 -8.84 8.39
CA GLY A 127 -9.98 -10.14 8.37
C GLY A 127 -10.47 -11.13 7.31
N GLY A 128 -9.69 -11.29 6.23
CA GLY A 128 -9.99 -12.22 5.14
C GLY A 128 -10.39 -13.62 5.60
N ALA A 129 -11.63 -13.99 5.32
CA ALA A 129 -12.03 -15.37 5.09
C ALA A 129 -12.36 -15.50 3.60
N SER A 130 -11.33 -15.73 2.79
CA SER A 130 -11.54 -16.41 1.51
C SER A 130 -11.39 -17.90 1.82
N SER A 131 -12.45 -18.51 2.34
CA SER A 131 -12.62 -19.95 2.26
C SER A 131 -12.96 -20.26 0.80
N GLU A 132 -11.96 -20.54 -0.01
CA GLU A 132 -12.14 -21.35 -1.21
C GLU A 132 -11.94 -22.81 -0.78
N GLU A 133 -13.03 -23.44 -0.35
CA GLU A 133 -13.14 -24.90 -0.26
C GLU A 133 -12.90 -25.48 -1.65
N ASN A 134 -11.82 -26.23 -1.76
CA ASN A 134 -11.45 -27.00 -2.93
C ASN A 134 -12.46 -28.15 -3.09
N GLY A 135 -13.05 -28.26 -4.28
CA GLY A 135 -13.90 -29.38 -4.68
C GLY A 135 -13.14 -30.69 -4.88
#